data_AF-A0A7S6N2T6-F1
#
_entry.id   AF-A0A7S6N2T6-F1
#
_cell.length_a   1.000
_cell.length_b   1.000
_cell.length_c   1.000
_cell.angle_alpha   90.00
_cell.angle_beta   90.00
_cell.angle_gamma   90.00
#
_symmetry.space_group_name_H-M   'P 1'
#
loop_
_entity.id
_entity.type
_entity.pdbx_description
1 polymer ?
#
loop_
_entity_poly.entity_id
_entity_poly.type
_entity_poly.pdbx_seq_one_letter_code
_entity_poly.pdbx_strand_id
1 'polypeptide(L)'
;MIKNIIEIKPYKLLLEFTNGEIRSVDLEQRIMKRSQSPDSKYKDLIDKEYFSSVKLHPEWETIYWENGIDFCPDVLYMEGEPVN
;
A
#
# COMPACT_ATOMS: atom_id res chain seq x y z
N MET A 1 -8.96 -8.36 3.28
CA MET A 1 -7.73 -8.82 3.98
C MET A 1 -6.66 -9.22 2.98
N ILE A 2 -5.41 -8.83 3.22
CA ILE A 2 -4.27 -9.04 2.31
C ILE A 2 -3.48 -10.27 2.76
N LYS A 3 -3.23 -11.17 1.80
CA LYS A 3 -2.50 -12.43 2.01
C LYS A 3 -1.03 -12.31 1.64
N ASN A 4 -0.69 -11.65 0.53
CA ASN A 4 0.69 -11.49 0.05
C ASN A 4 0.89 -10.16 -0.68
N ILE A 5 2.14 -9.68 -0.66
CA ILE A 5 2.65 -8.66 -1.59
C ILE A 5 3.37 -9.41 -2.71
N ILE A 6 2.82 -9.39 -3.93
CA ILE A 6 3.38 -10.11 -5.09
C ILE A 6 4.46 -9.28 -5.78
N GLU A 7 4.23 -7.97 -5.94
CA GLU A 7 5.15 -7.07 -6.61
C GLU A 7 5.12 -5.68 -5.98
N ILE A 8 6.28 -5.05 -5.92
CA ILE A 8 6.47 -3.67 -5.46
C ILE A 8 7.10 -2.88 -6.61
N LYS A 9 6.41 -1.83 -7.04
CA LYS A 9 6.89 -0.82 -7.99
C LYS A 9 6.73 0.56 -7.35
N PRO A 10 7.41 1.61 -7.85
CA PRO A 10 7.21 2.96 -7.34
C PRO A 10 5.72 3.33 -7.26
N TYR A 11 5.25 3.53 -6.03
CA TYR A 11 3.86 3.84 -5.66
C TYR A 11 2.79 2.81 -6.05
N LYS A 12 3.17 1.65 -6.57
CA LYS A 12 2.24 0.61 -7.04
C LYS A 12 2.54 -0.73 -6.39
N LEU A 13 1.49 -1.39 -5.92
CA LEU A 13 1.58 -2.70 -5.28
C LEU A 13 0.67 -3.69 -6.00
N LEU A 14 1.20 -4.88 -6.24
CA LEU A 14 0.39 -6.03 -6.65
C LEU A 14 0.13 -6.88 -5.41
N LEU A 15 -1.14 -6.98 -5.01
CA LEU A 15 -1.54 -7.60 -3.75
C LEU A 15 -2.43 -8.82 -4.01
N GLU A 16 -2.14 -9.92 -3.32
CA GLU A 16 -3.04 -11.07 -3.23
C GLU A 16 -3.95 -10.89 -2.01
N PHE A 17 -5.26 -11.05 -2.19
CA PHE A 17 -6.24 -11.00 -1.12
C PHE A 17 -6.62 -12.42 -0.66
N THR A 18 -7.16 -12.52 0.55
CA THR A 18 -7.51 -13.83 1.15
C THR A 18 -8.60 -14.60 0.39
N ASN A 19 -9.38 -13.91 -0.46
CA ASN A 19 -10.35 -14.53 -1.36
C ASN A 19 -9.72 -15.08 -2.67
N GLY A 20 -8.41 -14.96 -2.84
CA GLY A 20 -7.66 -15.41 -4.01
C GLY A 20 -7.60 -14.40 -5.16
N GLU A 21 -8.25 -13.24 -5.04
CA GLU A 21 -8.12 -12.19 -6.04
C GLU A 21 -6.75 -11.51 -5.95
N ILE A 22 -6.20 -11.17 -7.11
CA ILE A 22 -4.99 -10.35 -7.24
C ILE A 22 -5.42 -8.99 -7.77
N ARG A 23 -4.98 -7.92 -7.09
CA ARG A 23 -5.30 -6.55 -7.51
C ARG A 23 -4.06 -5.67 -7.57
N SER A 24 -4.01 -4.84 -8.61
CA SER A 24 -3.04 -3.76 -8.76
C SER A 24 -3.56 -2.51 -8.06
N VAL A 25 -2.79 -1.99 -7.12
CA VAL A 25 -3.13 -0.80 -6.32
C VAL A 25 -2.14 0.32 -6.64
N ASP A 26 -2.66 1.48 -7.07
CA ASP A 26 -1.89 2.70 -7.28
C ASP A 26 -2.12 3.69 -6.11
N LEU A 27 -1.05 3.99 -5.38
CA LEU A 27 -1.09 4.84 -4.19
C LEU A 27 -0.56 6.26 -4.44
N GLU A 28 -0.07 6.58 -5.65
CA GLU A 28 0.66 7.82 -5.91
C GLU A 28 -0.15 9.06 -5.54
N GLN A 29 -1.36 9.18 -6.09
CA GLN A 29 -2.24 10.34 -5.83
C GLN A 29 -2.59 10.49 -4.34
N ARG A 30 -2.76 9.37 -3.64
CA ARG A 30 -3.11 9.36 -2.22
C ARG A 30 -1.94 9.81 -1.35
N ILE A 31 -0.74 9.33 -1.65
CA ILE A 31 0.51 9.76 -1.00
C ILE A 31 0.71 11.25 -1.23
N MET A 32 0.69 11.71 -2.49
CA MET A 32 0.93 13.12 -2.83
C MET A 32 -0.05 14.08 -2.14
N LYS A 33 -1.35 13.73 -2.10
CA LYS A 33 -2.36 14.53 -1.40
C LYS A 33 -2.15 14.57 0.11
N ARG A 34 -1.77 13.45 0.73
CA ARG A 34 -1.59 13.37 2.19
C ARG A 34 -0.27 13.95 2.67
N SER A 35 0.72 14.07 1.79
CA SER A 35 2.04 14.65 2.10
C SER A 35 2.09 16.17 2.06
N GLN A 36 0.97 16.85 1.78
CA GLN A 36 0.93 18.32 1.65
C GLN A 36 1.21 19.07 2.96
N SER A 37 0.90 18.48 4.12
CA SER A 37 1.17 19.10 5.41
C SER A 37 2.65 18.94 5.81
N PRO A 38 3.31 19.97 6.36
CA PRO A 38 4.70 19.90 6.82
C PRO A 38 5.01 18.70 7.72
N ASP A 39 4.09 18.39 8.64
CA ASP A 39 4.24 17.36 9.67
C ASP A 39 3.66 15.99 9.27
N SER A 40 3.32 15.81 7.99
CA SER A 40 2.74 14.56 7.51
C SER A 40 3.78 13.45 7.40
N LYS A 41 3.53 12.33 8.09
CA LYS A 41 4.29 11.08 7.92
C LYS A 41 4.24 10.50 6.50
N TYR A 42 3.28 10.91 5.68
CA TYR A 42 3.21 10.46 4.28
C TYR A 42 4.35 11.01 3.42
N LYS A 43 5.07 12.05 3.89
CA LYS A 43 6.23 12.59 3.17
C LYS A 43 7.33 11.55 2.96
N ASP A 44 7.54 10.66 3.93
CA ASP A 44 8.53 9.59 3.80
C ASP A 44 8.19 8.67 2.61
N LEU A 45 6.90 8.49 2.30
CA LEU A 45 6.43 7.66 1.19
C LEU A 45 6.59 8.32 -0.19
N ILE A 46 7.03 9.59 -0.27
CA ILE A 46 7.45 10.22 -1.54
C ILE A 46 8.81 9.66 -1.98
N ASP A 47 9.65 9.27 -1.04
CA ASP A 47 10.89 8.56 -1.34
C ASP A 47 10.54 7.14 -1.83
N LYS A 48 11.01 6.77 -3.03
CA LYS A 48 10.60 5.51 -3.68
C LYS A 48 11.26 4.32 -3.02
N GLU A 49 12.46 4.49 -2.51
CA GLU A 49 13.22 3.49 -1.77
C GLU A 49 12.54 3.20 -0.44
N TYR A 50 12.08 4.23 0.28
CA TYR A 50 11.29 4.07 1.50
C TYR A 50 9.90 3.50 1.20
N PHE A 51 9.20 3.96 0.15
CA PHE A 51 7.96 3.33 -0.29
C PHE A 51 8.15 1.82 -0.55
N SER A 52 9.27 1.43 -1.15
CA SER A 52 9.58 0.03 -1.44
C SER A 52 9.87 -0.81 -0.21
N SER A 53 10.02 -0.20 0.97
CA SER A 53 10.19 -0.90 2.25
C SER A 53 8.88 -1.38 2.87
N VAL A 54 7.76 -1.32 2.12
CA VAL A 54 6.44 -1.79 2.56
C VAL A 54 6.52 -3.23 3.06
N LYS A 55 5.77 -3.51 4.14
CA LYS A 55 5.71 -4.83 4.78
C LYS A 55 4.28 -5.29 4.92
N LEU A 56 4.08 -6.60 4.90
CA LEU A 56 2.82 -7.22 5.27
C LEU A 56 2.83 -7.52 6.78
N HIS A 57 1.77 -7.16 7.50
CA HIS A 57 1.55 -7.61 8.86
C HIS A 57 0.65 -8.85 8.85
N PRO A 58 1.17 -10.07 9.09
CA PRO A 58 0.42 -11.31 8.86
C PRO A 58 -0.78 -11.47 9.81
N GLU A 59 -0.72 -10.95 11.03
CA GLU A 59 -1.84 -11.05 11.98
C GLU A 59 -2.93 -10.01 11.73
N TRP A 60 -2.59 -8.87 11.11
CA TRP A 60 -3.53 -7.78 10.86
C TRP A 60 -4.00 -7.78 9.39
N GLU A 61 -3.41 -8.65 8.56
CA GLU A 61 -3.65 -8.83 7.14
C GLU A 61 -3.70 -7.50 6.37
N THR A 62 -2.76 -6.61 6.72
CA THR A 62 -2.61 -5.25 6.19
C THR A 62 -1.17 -4.98 5.76
N ILE A 63 -0.97 -3.94 4.94
CA ILE A 63 0.37 -3.42 4.61
C ILE A 63 0.72 -2.23 5.49
N TYR A 64 2.01 -2.09 5.81
CA TYR A 64 2.50 -1.00 6.62
C TYR A 64 3.95 -0.60 6.29
N TRP A 65 4.34 0.57 6.77
CA TRP A 65 5.72 1.08 6.79
C TRP A 65 6.15 1.37 8.23
N GLU A 66 7.46 1.39 8.50
CA GLU A 66 8.03 1.52 9.86
C GLU A 66 7.68 2.85 10.55
N ASN A 67 7.35 3.90 9.79
CA ASN A 67 6.85 5.17 10.34
C ASN A 67 5.41 5.07 10.89
N GLY A 68 4.78 3.89 10.77
CA GLY A 68 3.46 3.58 11.29
C GLY A 68 2.32 3.95 10.34
N ILE A 69 2.61 4.24 9.07
CA ILE A 69 1.56 4.34 8.05
C ILE A 69 1.13 2.94 7.62
N ASP A 70 -0.18 2.73 7.58
CA ASP A 70 -0.85 1.59 6.97
C ASP A 70 -1.95 2.07 6.02
N PHE A 71 -2.51 1.14 5.25
CA PHE A 71 -3.73 1.39 4.49
C PHE A 71 -4.74 0.29 4.76
N CYS A 72 -5.98 0.69 5.05
CA CYS A 72 -7.09 -0.24 5.27
C CYS A 72 -7.22 -1.24 4.10
N PRO A 73 -7.15 -2.56 4.37
CA PRO A 73 -7.23 -3.60 3.34
C PRO A 73 -8.50 -3.51 2.47
N ASP A 74 -9.64 -3.14 3.05
CA ASP A 74 -10.90 -3.04 2.31
C ASP A 74 -10.87 -1.88 1.31
N VAL A 75 -10.22 -0.77 1.68
CA VAL A 75 -10.04 0.37 0.79
C VAL A 75 -9.10 0.00 -0.36
N LEU A 76 -8.00 -0.70 -0.08
CA LEU A 76 -7.08 -1.21 -1.10
C LEU A 76 -7.78 -2.19 -2.05
N TYR A 77 -8.67 -3.03 -1.51
CA TYR A 77 -9.47 -3.95 -2.32
C TYR A 77 -10.46 -3.20 -3.22
N MET A 78 -11.19 -2.22 -2.69
CA MET A 78 -12.19 -1.47 -3.46
C MET A 78 -11.57 -0.59 -4.55
N GLU A 79 -10.43 0.05 -4.25
CA GLU A 79 -9.73 0.96 -5.17
C GLU A 79 -8.80 0.22 -6.13
N GLY A 80 -8.40 -1.02 -5.81
CA GLY A 80 -7.50 -1.83 -6.62
C GLY A 80 -8.16 -2.45 -7.85
N GLU A 81 -7.45 -2.43 -8.97
CA GLU A 81 -7.90 -3.02 -10.23
C GLU A 81 -7.61 -4.53 -10.27
N PRO A 82 -8.61 -5.40 -10.54
CA PRO A 82 -8.38 -6.82 -10.71
C PRO A 82 -7.39 -7.11 -11.84
N VAL A 83 -6.46 -8.03 -11.59
CA VAL A 83 -5.53 -8.54 -12.62
C VAL A 83 -6.08 -9.86 -13.14
N ASN A 84 -6.33 -9.92 -14.45
CA ASN A 84 -6.80 -11.13 -15.16
C ASN A 84 -5.65 -12.07 -15.47
#